data_AF-A0A8X8Y408-F1
#
_entry.id   AF-A0A8X8Y408-F1
#
_cell.length_a   1.000
_cell.length_b   1.000
_cell.length_c   1.000
_cell.angle_alpha   90.00
_cell.angle_beta   90.00
_cell.angle_gamma   90.00
#
_symmetry.space_group_name_H-M   'P 1'
#
loop_
_entity.id
_entity.type
_entity.pdbx_description
1 polymer ?
#
loop_
_entity_poly.entity_id
_entity_poly.type
_entity_poly.pdbx_seq_one_letter_code
_entity_poly.pdbx_strand_id
1 'polypeptide(L)'
;MRNLYREVEISQYLTMVSSTYRMLQRYITSGEIRKRSEFFEPFIQGLSNTSNTSVEQFCKSSVEPMGEESDHVHITALSDALGVPIRIVCLDCSHDDKGSVSVNHHDFTPAAHKVTDANNGGVVALEPFFTLLYRPGHYDILYPK
;
A
#
# COMPACT_ATOMS: atom_id res chain seq x y z
N MET A 1 28.86 -14.99 26.86
CA MET A 1 28.26 -13.67 27.17
C MET A 1 28.52 -12.62 26.08
N ARG A 2 29.77 -12.31 25.67
CA ARG A 2 30.04 -11.29 24.62
C ARG A 2 29.31 -11.47 23.27
N ASN A 3 29.04 -12.71 22.85
CA ASN A 3 28.31 -12.97 21.59
C ASN A 3 26.80 -12.67 21.70
N LEU A 4 26.17 -12.98 22.84
CA LEU A 4 24.76 -12.62 23.08
C LEU A 4 24.55 -11.11 23.12
N TYR A 5 25.48 -10.34 23.72
CA TYR A 5 25.39 -8.88 23.72
C TYR A 5 25.44 -8.28 22.31
N ARG A 6 26.31 -8.80 21.43
CA ARG A 6 26.35 -8.36 20.03
C ARG A 6 25.09 -8.72 19.26
N GLU A 7 24.54 -9.93 19.47
CA GLU A 7 23.30 -10.33 18.80
C GLU A 7 22.12 -9.46 19.22
N VAL A 8 22.03 -9.09 20.50
CA VAL A 8 21.01 -8.16 21.01
C VAL A 8 21.18 -6.76 20.40
N GLU A 9 22.42 -6.26 20.33
CA GLU A 9 22.72 -4.94 19.76
C GLU A 9 22.39 -4.89 18.25
N ILE A 10 22.75 -5.93 17.50
CA ILE A 10 22.41 -6.06 16.07
C ILE A 10 20.90 -6.13 15.88
N SER A 11 20.19 -6.91 16.68
CA SER A 11 18.72 -7.03 16.59
C SER A 11 18.01 -5.70 16.90
N GLN A 12 18.46 -4.97 17.91
CA GLN A 12 17.95 -3.63 18.23
C GLN A 12 18.21 -2.64 17.09
N TYR A 13 19.40 -2.67 16.50
CA TYR A 13 19.75 -1.83 15.37
C TYR A 13 18.88 -2.13 14.15
N LEU A 14 18.69 -3.40 13.79
CA LEU A 14 17.83 -3.80 12.67
C LEU A 14 16.37 -3.39 12.90
N THR A 15 15.86 -3.55 14.11
CA THR A 15 14.51 -3.13 14.49
C THR A 15 14.36 -1.61 14.37
N MET A 16 15.37 -0.86 14.82
CA MET A 16 15.40 0.60 14.69
C MET A 16 15.40 1.02 13.22
N VAL A 17 16.29 0.48 12.39
CA VAL A 17 16.38 0.81 10.96
C VAL A 17 15.07 0.48 10.24
N SER A 18 14.51 -0.71 10.47
CA SER A 18 13.22 -1.10 9.89
C SER A 18 12.10 -0.14 10.31
N SER A 19 12.04 0.22 11.59
CA SER A 19 11.05 1.17 12.11
C SER A 19 11.22 2.56 11.49
N THR A 20 12.44 3.06 11.35
CA THR A 20 12.68 4.36 10.70
C THR A 20 12.26 4.36 9.23
N TYR A 21 12.50 3.26 8.52
CA TYR A 21 12.07 3.13 7.13
C TYR A 21 10.54 3.10 6.98
N ARG A 22 9.85 2.33 7.83
CA ARG A 22 8.38 2.31 7.89
C ARG A 22 7.81 3.69 8.18
N MET A 23 8.46 4.45 9.07
CA MET A 23 8.08 5.83 9.39
C MET A 23 8.20 6.74 8.17
N LEU A 24 9.33 6.66 7.46
CA LEU A 24 9.57 7.45 6.26
C LEU A 24 8.49 7.21 5.21
N GLN A 25 8.15 5.94 4.95
CA GLN A 25 7.08 5.59 4.03
C GLN A 25 5.74 6.21 4.45
N ARG A 26 5.38 6.15 5.73
CA ARG A 26 4.16 6.79 6.25
C ARG A 26 4.12 8.29 6.01
N TYR A 27 5.24 8.99 6.24
CA TYR A 27 5.31 10.43 5.96
C TYR A 27 5.20 10.76 4.48
N ILE A 28 5.79 9.94 3.60
CA ILE A 28 5.64 10.08 2.15
C ILE A 28 4.17 9.90 1.75
N THR A 29 3.51 8.87 2.27
CA THR A 29 2.08 8.62 2.03
C THR A 29 1.21 9.79 2.52
N SER A 30 1.44 10.28 3.74
CA SER A 30 0.74 11.46 4.28
C SER A 30 0.94 12.69 3.39
N GLY A 31 2.15 12.91 2.90
CA GLY A 31 2.49 14.00 1.98
C GLY A 31 1.71 13.91 0.66
N GLU A 32 1.68 12.74 0.03
CA GLU A 32 0.98 12.56 -1.26
C GLU A 32 -0.54 12.66 -1.09
N ILE A 33 -1.09 12.12 0.00
CA ILE A 33 -2.52 12.26 0.34
C ILE A 33 -2.90 13.74 0.50
N ARG A 34 -2.12 14.51 1.25
CA ARG A 34 -2.36 15.96 1.46
C ARG A 34 -2.20 16.76 0.18
N LYS A 35 -1.20 16.43 -0.65
CA LYS A 35 -0.94 17.09 -1.94
C LYS A 35 -2.10 16.93 -2.92
N ARG A 36 -2.80 15.79 -2.86
CA ARG A 36 -3.97 15.49 -3.71
C ARG A 36 -5.23 15.28 -2.88
N SER A 37 -5.46 16.15 -1.91
CA SER A 37 -6.57 16.03 -0.96
C SER A 37 -7.92 15.85 -1.65
N GLU A 38 -8.21 16.64 -2.69
CA GLU A 38 -9.47 16.57 -3.45
C GLU A 38 -9.71 15.19 -4.08
N PHE A 39 -8.64 14.52 -4.52
CA PHE A 39 -8.73 13.17 -5.08
C PHE A 39 -8.98 12.12 -3.99
N PHE A 40 -8.32 12.23 -2.84
CA PHE A 40 -8.39 11.23 -1.77
C PHE A 40 -9.57 11.40 -0.81
N GLU A 41 -10.11 12.61 -0.70
CA GLU A 41 -11.23 12.95 0.18
C GLU A 41 -12.44 12.00 0.07
N PRO A 42 -13.00 11.69 -1.13
CA PRO A 42 -14.14 10.79 -1.22
C PRO A 42 -13.83 9.37 -0.71
N PHE A 43 -12.60 8.88 -0.88
CA PHE A 43 -12.19 7.56 -0.39
C PHE A 43 -12.01 7.56 1.12
N ILE A 44 -11.44 8.63 1.68
CA ILE A 44 -11.26 8.79 3.13
C ILE A 44 -12.62 8.85 3.85
N GLN A 45 -13.57 9.60 3.28
CA GLN A 45 -14.92 9.68 3.83
C GLN A 45 -15.65 8.33 3.79
N GLY A 46 -15.42 7.52 2.75
CA GLY A 46 -15.98 6.16 2.66
C GLY A 46 -15.37 5.16 3.65
N LEU A 47 -14.11 5.37 4.07
CA LEU A 47 -13.41 4.53 5.03
C LEU A 47 -13.72 4.88 6.49
N SER A 48 -13.92 6.15 6.80
CA SER A 48 -14.21 6.56 8.17
C SER A 48 -15.68 6.40 8.49
N ASN A 49 -16.00 5.62 9.52
CA ASN A 49 -17.37 5.50 10.07
C ASN A 49 -17.96 6.84 10.57
N THR A 50 -17.13 7.88 10.66
CA THR A 50 -17.50 9.24 11.00
C THR A 50 -17.58 10.08 9.74
N SER A 51 -18.78 10.53 9.37
CA SER A 51 -19.11 11.26 8.15
C SER A 51 -18.44 12.64 7.94
N ASN A 52 -17.44 13.00 8.74
CA ASN A 52 -16.78 14.31 8.68
C ASN A 52 -15.26 14.25 8.96
N THR A 53 -14.60 13.13 8.66
CA THR A 53 -13.14 13.05 8.82
C THR A 53 -12.45 13.83 7.71
N SER A 54 -11.73 14.90 8.05
CA SER A 54 -10.94 15.63 7.06
C SER A 54 -9.70 14.83 6.64
N VAL A 55 -9.16 15.15 5.45
CA VAL A 55 -7.91 14.54 4.96
C VAL A 55 -6.75 14.75 5.94
N GLU A 56 -6.66 15.93 6.55
CA GLU A 56 -5.63 16.21 7.56
C GLU A 56 -5.78 15.35 8.81
N GLN A 57 -7.01 15.18 9.28
CA GLN A 57 -7.29 14.36 10.46
C GLN A 57 -6.96 12.89 10.18
N PHE A 58 -7.38 12.37 9.03
CA PHE A 58 -7.04 11.01 8.59
C PHE A 58 -5.52 10.80 8.53
N CYS A 59 -4.79 11.75 7.98
CA CYS A 59 -3.32 11.67 7.93
C CYS A 59 -2.70 11.57 9.33
N LYS A 60 -3.18 12.39 10.29
CA LYS A 60 -2.66 12.41 11.66
C LYS A 60 -3.08 11.21 12.51
N SER A 61 -4.25 10.63 12.27
CA SER A 61 -4.78 9.53 13.09
C SER A 61 -4.49 8.16 12.52
N SER A 62 -4.40 8.01 11.20
CA SER A 62 -4.42 6.71 10.54
C SER A 62 -3.22 6.48 9.62
N VAL A 63 -2.55 7.54 9.15
CA VAL A 63 -1.39 7.41 8.24
C VAL A 63 -0.06 7.56 8.98
N GLU A 64 0.13 8.67 9.71
CA GLU A 64 1.39 9.02 10.38
C GLU A 64 1.74 8.14 11.59
N PRO A 65 0.79 7.73 12.45
CA PRO A 65 1.10 6.93 13.63
C PRO A 65 1.64 5.55 13.27
N MET A 66 2.57 5.07 14.10
CA MET A 66 3.05 3.70 14.02
C MET A 66 1.99 2.72 14.52
N GLY A 67 1.85 1.59 13.83
CA GLY A 67 0.93 0.52 14.24
C GLY A 67 -0.43 0.52 13.53
N GLU A 68 -0.77 1.59 12.81
CA GLU A 68 -2.02 1.66 12.05
C GLU A 68 -1.98 0.77 10.79
N GLU A 69 -3.08 0.09 10.49
CA GLU A 69 -3.15 -0.77 9.32
C GLU A 69 -3.26 0.04 8.02
N SER A 70 -2.67 -0.49 6.94
CA SER A 70 -2.69 0.16 5.63
C SER A 70 -3.77 -0.45 4.72
N ASP A 71 -4.73 0.40 4.35
CA ASP A 71 -5.76 0.12 3.36
C ASP A 71 -5.39 0.64 1.95
N HIS A 72 -6.26 0.44 0.96
CA HIS A 72 -6.12 0.82 -0.45
C HIS A 72 -5.71 2.29 -0.66
N VAL A 73 -6.17 3.22 0.18
CA VAL A 73 -5.77 4.64 0.11
C VAL A 73 -4.27 4.80 0.33
N HIS A 74 -3.70 4.08 1.31
CA HIS A 74 -2.27 4.13 1.63
C HIS A 74 -1.43 3.56 0.49
N ILE A 75 -1.88 2.43 -0.07
CA ILE A 75 -1.14 1.72 -1.13
C ILE A 75 -1.16 2.54 -2.42
N THR A 76 -2.31 3.13 -2.76
CA THR A 76 -2.44 4.04 -3.91
C THR A 76 -1.52 5.24 -3.76
N ALA A 77 -1.57 5.94 -2.62
CA ALA A 77 -0.76 7.12 -2.38
C ALA A 77 0.74 6.81 -2.37
N LEU A 78 1.16 5.70 -1.75
CA LEU A 78 2.57 5.30 -1.74
C LEU A 78 3.06 4.88 -3.14
N SER A 79 2.25 4.11 -3.87
CA SER A 79 2.55 3.70 -5.25
C SER A 79 2.74 4.92 -6.15
N ASP A 80 1.83 5.89 -6.07
CA ASP A 80 1.92 7.14 -6.82
C ASP A 80 3.14 7.98 -6.41
N ALA A 81 3.40 8.11 -5.11
CA ALA A 81 4.51 8.91 -4.60
C ALA A 81 5.88 8.35 -4.98
N LEU A 82 6.02 7.01 -4.96
CA LEU A 82 7.27 6.33 -5.31
C LEU A 82 7.39 6.04 -6.81
N GLY A 83 6.29 6.13 -7.56
CA GLY A 83 6.26 5.74 -8.97
C GLY A 83 6.47 4.24 -9.20
N VAL A 84 6.10 3.41 -8.22
CA VAL A 84 6.27 1.94 -8.28
C VAL A 84 4.91 1.26 -8.43
N PRO A 85 4.66 0.50 -9.50
CA PRO A 85 3.43 -0.28 -9.64
C PRO A 85 3.41 -1.46 -8.67
N ILE A 86 2.28 -1.63 -7.97
CA ILE A 86 2.07 -2.67 -6.95
C ILE A 86 0.85 -3.49 -7.33
N ARG A 87 0.97 -4.82 -7.33
CA ARG A 87 -0.16 -5.76 -7.46
C ARG A 87 -0.49 -6.33 -6.10
N ILE A 88 -1.76 -6.31 -5.71
CA ILE A 88 -2.26 -7.02 -4.53
C ILE A 88 -3.11 -8.18 -4.99
N VAL A 89 -2.75 -9.38 -4.54
CA VAL A 89 -3.46 -10.62 -4.79
C VAL A 89 -4.25 -10.97 -3.54
N CYS A 90 -5.57 -10.99 -3.63
CA CYS A 90 -6.43 -11.33 -2.51
C CYS A 90 -6.78 -12.83 -2.56
N LEU A 91 -6.47 -13.54 -1.48
CA LEU A 91 -6.97 -14.90 -1.26
C LEU A 91 -8.36 -14.85 -0.66
N ASP A 92 -9.33 -14.34 -1.42
CA ASP A 92 -10.72 -14.51 -1.02
C ASP A 92 -11.29 -15.76 -1.67
N CYS A 93 -12.03 -16.55 -0.89
CA CYS A 93 -12.77 -17.71 -1.37
C CYS A 93 -14.06 -17.26 -2.07
N SER A 94 -13.96 -16.32 -3.01
CA SER A 94 -15.09 -16.06 -3.91
C SER A 94 -15.19 -17.25 -4.85
N HIS A 95 -16.15 -18.14 -4.56
CA HIS A 95 -16.54 -19.17 -5.52
C HIS A 95 -17.12 -18.45 -6.74
N ASP A 96 -16.44 -18.56 -7.89
CA ASP A 96 -17.15 -18.38 -9.15
C ASP A 96 -18.26 -19.45 -9.21
N ASP A 97 -19.43 -19.14 -9.78
CA ASP A 97 -20.60 -20.04 -9.88
C ASP A 97 -20.27 -21.40 -10.56
N LYS A 98 -19.06 -21.53 -11.09
CA LYS A 98 -18.48 -22.71 -11.73
C LYS A 98 -17.53 -23.55 -10.86
N GLY A 99 -17.41 -23.24 -9.56
CA GLY A 99 -16.56 -24.01 -8.63
C GLY A 99 -15.06 -23.88 -8.87
N SER A 100 -14.63 -22.90 -9.67
CA SER A 100 -13.21 -22.58 -9.87
C SER A 100 -12.77 -21.56 -8.81
N VAL A 101 -11.66 -21.83 -8.13
CA VAL A 101 -11.01 -20.86 -7.23
C VAL A 101 -10.25 -19.87 -8.11
N SER A 102 -10.88 -18.74 -8.44
CA SER A 102 -10.22 -17.63 -9.11
C SER A 102 -9.60 -16.68 -8.09
N VAL A 103 -8.32 -16.36 -8.25
CA VAL A 103 -7.62 -15.43 -7.37
C VAL A 103 -7.82 -14.00 -7.87
N ASN A 104 -8.48 -13.17 -7.07
CA ASN A 104 -8.69 -11.75 -7.39
C ASN A 104 -7.39 -10.97 -7.20
N HIS A 105 -7.12 -10.03 -8.11
CA HIS A 105 -5.99 -9.12 -7.98
C HIS A 105 -6.38 -7.67 -8.27
N HIS A 106 -5.68 -6.75 -7.61
CA HIS A 106 -5.84 -5.30 -7.74
C HIS A 106 -4.49 -4.67 -8.08
N ASP A 107 -4.43 -3.98 -9.21
CA ASP A 107 -3.22 -3.34 -9.69
C ASP A 107 -3.26 -1.84 -9.41
N PHE A 108 -2.29 -1.38 -8.61
CA PHE A 108 -2.06 0.01 -8.28
C PHE A 108 -0.95 0.50 -9.20
N THR A 109 -1.35 1.17 -10.29
CA THR A 109 -0.41 1.71 -11.28
C THR A 109 -0.28 3.23 -11.09
N PRO A 110 0.95 3.75 -10.91
CA PRO A 110 1.20 5.16 -10.74
C PRO A 110 0.65 5.98 -11.89
N ALA A 111 0.15 7.18 -11.61
CA ALA A 111 -0.35 8.09 -12.66
C ALA A 111 0.70 8.35 -13.77
N ALA A 112 1.98 8.42 -13.43
CA ALA A 112 3.09 8.60 -14.38
C ALA A 112 3.30 7.42 -15.35
N HIS A 113 2.77 6.23 -15.02
CA HIS A 113 2.93 5.00 -15.80
C HIS A 113 1.67 4.65 -16.60
N LYS A 114 0.63 5.47 -16.52
CA LYS A 114 -0.54 5.37 -17.40
C LYS A 114 -0.17 5.95 -18.76
N VAL A 115 0.55 5.17 -19.57
CA VAL A 115 0.83 5.53 -20.96
C VAL A 115 -0.46 5.35 -21.74
N THR A 116 -1.02 6.45 -22.25
CA THR A 116 -2.08 6.41 -23.23
C THR A 116 -1.48 6.00 -24.57
N ASP A 117 -1.88 4.83 -25.09
CA ASP A 117 -1.57 4.48 -26.48
C ASP A 117 -2.26 5.49 -27.39
N ALA A 118 -1.47 6.38 -28.01
CA ALA A 118 -1.95 7.38 -28.97
C ALA A 118 -2.69 6.75 -30.18
N ASN A 119 -2.57 5.43 -30.37
CA ASN A 119 -3.15 4.71 -31.50
C ASN A 119 -4.39 3.87 -31.15
N ASN A 120 -4.68 3.59 -29.87
CA ASN A 120 -5.79 2.69 -29.48
C ASN A 120 -6.62 3.17 -28.27
N GLY A 121 -6.30 4.31 -27.65
CA GLY A 121 -7.04 4.83 -26.48
C GLY A 121 -6.98 3.92 -25.24
N GLY A 122 -6.21 2.83 -25.30
CA GLY A 122 -5.96 1.92 -24.19
C GLY A 122 -4.83 2.44 -23.32
N VAL A 123 -5.00 2.34 -22.01
CA VAL A 123 -3.92 2.57 -21.05
C VAL A 123 -3.06 1.31 -21.02
N VAL A 124 -1.82 1.39 -21.49
CA VAL A 124 -0.86 0.28 -21.32
C VAL A 124 -0.35 0.35 -19.88
N ALA A 125 -0.97 -0.40 -18.99
CA ALA A 125 -0.46 -0.57 -17.64
C ALA A 125 0.81 -1.44 -17.71
N LEU A 126 1.93 -0.89 -17.25
CA LEU A 126 3.15 -1.67 -17.06
C LEU A 126 2.86 -2.80 -16.06
N GLU A 127 3.31 -4.01 -16.38
CA GLU A 127 3.12 -5.15 -15.50
C GLU A 127 3.78 -4.86 -14.13
N PRO A 128 3.03 -4.97 -13.01
CA PRO A 128 3.59 -4.66 -11.70
C PRO A 128 4.74 -5.60 -11.34
N PHE A 129 5.91 -5.03 -11.09
CA PHE A 129 7.08 -5.78 -10.60
C PHE A 129 6.88 -6.28 -9.16
N PHE A 130 6.14 -5.52 -8.34
CA PHE A 130 5.98 -5.82 -6.93
C PHE A 130 4.61 -6.43 -6.66
N THR A 131 4.58 -7.71 -6.28
CA THR A 131 3.34 -8.44 -5.99
C THR A 131 3.25 -8.75 -4.50
N LEU A 132 2.13 -8.36 -3.90
CA LEU A 132 1.77 -8.64 -2.51
C LEU A 132 0.60 -9.61 -2.45
N LEU A 133 0.64 -10.53 -1.49
CA LEU A 133 -0.47 -11.39 -1.10
C LEU A 133 -1.17 -10.75 0.09
N TYR A 134 -2.45 -10.42 -0.06
CA TYR A 134 -3.27 -9.91 1.03
C TYR A 134 -4.03 -11.04 1.72
N ARG A 135 -3.94 -11.04 3.05
CA ARG A 135 -4.75 -11.82 3.99
C ARG A 135 -5.31 -10.83 5.02
N PRO A 136 -6.46 -11.08 5.66
CA PRO A 136 -6.99 -10.15 6.67
C PRO A 136 -5.94 -9.78 7.72
N GLY A 137 -5.56 -8.49 7.78
CA GLY A 137 -4.55 -7.95 8.68
C GLY A 137 -3.08 -8.20 8.29
N HIS A 138 -2.78 -8.79 7.13
CA HIS A 138 -1.41 -9.18 6.78
C HIS A 138 -1.10 -9.10 5.27
N TYR A 139 0.11 -8.66 4.95
CA TYR A 139 0.65 -8.62 3.58
C TYR A 139 1.96 -9.41 3.50
N ASP A 140 2.06 -10.33 2.53
CA ASP A 140 3.29 -11.05 2.21
C ASP A 140 3.80 -10.70 0.81
N ILE A 141 5.10 -10.80 0.58
CA ILE A 141 5.67 -10.61 -0.76
C ILE A 141 5.53 -11.91 -1.55
N LEU A 142 4.95 -11.83 -2.74
CA LEU A 142 4.81 -12.95 -3.66
C LEU A 142 5.86 -12.84 -4.78
N TYR A 143 6.62 -13.91 -4.97
CA TYR A 143 7.60 -14.02 -6.04
C TYR A 143 6.99 -14.88 -7.17
N PRO A 144 6.67 -14.28 -8.34
CA PRO A 144 6.23 -15.05 -9.50
C PRO A 144 7.36 -15.98 -9.99
N LYS A 145 6.98 -17.04 -10.69
CA LYS A 145 7.91 -18.03 -11.25
C LYS A 145 8.69 -17.49 -12.44
#